data_AF-A0A183SG82-F1
#
_entry.id   AF-A0A183SG82-F1
#
_cell.length_a   1.000
_cell.length_b   1.000
_cell.length_c   1.000
_cell.angle_alpha   90.00
_cell.angle_beta   90.00
_cell.angle_gamma   90.00
#
_symmetry.space_group_name_H-M   'P 1'
#
loop_
_entity.id
_entity.type
_entity.pdbx_description
1 polymer ?
#
loop_
_entity_poly.entity_id
_entity_poly.type
_entity_poly.pdbx_seq_one_letter_code
_entity_poly.pdbx_strand_id
1 'polypeptide(L)'
;MLDSCTSLKAQMDKEIVPTIEQSSSSLLVQRLITYVDTVTPENCAAKAPEDLTMPGGVSYGAEVQFEMEGRMALRLAHFLSAYYQNNIVGELYGNLKSGSPLNRFELFGEVYATVLSSFQIVSCGVFFDHQAFTDHDGVTWDLFAPYAYKPTMSTQVAEAIDMSVQTFRNYTQQPWFRILKERWVSSRFGLERMTTKPYIRSNINGTQVQRYFNFPLFYRVPRYEDGYWTEPYYVCYGFQNGWVITYAAPFFGFLDNRKTLDFMPVVDYTRFRIAIQHKFGNQRVVAAIPENCCAVLCLPGNCLLNFTLKMSPAEYITERQLLLLLLFFFFFFFFFFFFFFFFFFFFFFLHREVMGVVTVSVSLAHLDLNQCPQSFYTPNFFKNSAVCDFKNTYCEPIPGRRFRSGSYKCMCRQGFEYPFNDLSWFFDGETMEREYELKLLGKPSRYDLLKCRQGIAARLPIARSTVFLLLAVVWAAISGCV
;
A
#
# COMPACT_ATOMS: atom_id res chain seq x y z
N MET A 1 34.22 56.16 8.72
CA MET A 1 33.26 55.85 7.64
C MET A 1 33.06 54.35 7.52
N LEU A 2 32.48 53.69 8.52
CA LEU A 2 32.22 52.24 8.45
C LEU A 2 31.09 51.76 9.37
N ASP A 3 30.13 52.64 9.73
CA ASP A 3 29.01 52.29 10.63
C ASP A 3 27.61 52.70 10.11
N SER A 4 27.44 52.93 8.80
CA SER A 4 26.13 53.36 8.24
C SER A 4 25.54 52.41 7.19
N CYS A 5 26.17 51.29 6.87
CA CYS A 5 25.66 50.36 5.84
C CYS A 5 25.01 49.07 6.39
N THR A 6 25.02 48.85 7.71
CA THR A 6 24.48 47.63 8.33
C THR A 6 23.03 47.76 8.80
N SER A 7 22.44 48.97 8.90
CA SER A 7 21.03 49.13 9.28
C SER A 7 20.04 49.12 8.11
N LEU A 8 20.47 49.49 6.90
CA LEU A 8 19.60 49.54 5.71
C LEU A 8 19.37 48.16 5.07
N LYS A 9 20.32 47.23 5.22
CA LYS A 9 20.20 45.87 4.67
C LYS A 9 19.30 44.96 5.53
N ALA A 10 19.16 45.26 6.82
CA ALA A 10 18.28 44.53 7.74
C ALA A 10 16.79 44.94 7.68
N GLN A 11 16.47 46.05 7.02
CA GLN A 11 15.08 46.52 6.82
C GLN A 11 14.47 46.12 5.47
N MET A 12 15.28 45.82 4.45
CA MET A 12 14.78 45.40 3.12
C MET A 12 14.42 43.91 3.01
N ASP A 13 14.92 43.06 3.92
CA ASP A 13 14.70 41.60 3.85
C ASP A 13 13.47 41.10 4.64
N LYS A 14 12.66 41.98 5.24
CA LYS A 14 11.48 41.56 6.06
C LYS A 14 10.11 41.74 5.41
N GLU A 15 10.00 42.39 4.24
CA GLU A 15 8.72 42.54 3.54
C GLU A 15 8.69 41.98 2.10
N ILE A 16 9.84 41.64 1.51
CA ILE A 16 9.94 41.23 0.08
C ILE A 16 9.98 39.70 -0.10
N VAL A 17 10.44 38.97 0.93
CA VAL A 17 10.66 37.51 0.87
C VAL A 17 9.39 36.66 0.67
N PRO A 18 8.20 36.94 1.25
CA PRO A 18 7.04 36.06 1.03
C PRO A 18 6.47 36.16 -0.40
N THR A 19 6.65 37.30 -1.07
CA THR A 19 6.12 37.56 -2.41
C THR A 19 6.89 36.87 -3.55
N ILE A 20 8.20 36.66 -3.39
CA ILE A 20 9.05 36.01 -4.43
C ILE A 20 8.85 34.48 -4.40
N GLU A 21 8.81 33.85 -3.22
CA GLU A 21 8.55 32.40 -3.10
C GLU A 21 7.13 31.98 -3.53
N GLN A 22 6.12 32.84 -3.30
CA GLN A 22 4.76 32.59 -3.79
C GLN A 22 4.67 32.69 -5.32
N SER A 23 5.39 33.64 -5.93
CA SER A 23 5.44 33.85 -7.38
C SER A 23 6.05 32.67 -8.14
N SER A 24 7.07 32.01 -7.58
CA SER A 24 7.70 30.84 -8.22
C SER A 24 6.81 29.60 -8.12
N SER A 25 6.07 29.48 -7.02
CA SER A 25 5.27 28.27 -6.72
C SER A 25 3.99 28.21 -7.55
N SER A 26 3.26 29.32 -7.71
CA SER A 26 2.06 29.36 -8.58
C SER A 26 2.43 29.15 -10.06
N LEU A 27 3.53 29.73 -10.52
CA LEU A 27 4.04 29.57 -11.88
C LEU A 27 4.44 28.11 -12.18
N LEU A 28 5.01 27.41 -11.20
CA LEU A 28 5.38 26.01 -11.32
C LEU A 28 4.14 25.12 -11.52
N VAL A 29 3.06 25.37 -10.78
CA VAL A 29 1.78 24.67 -10.94
C VAL A 29 1.19 24.90 -12.34
N GLN A 30 1.18 26.14 -12.82
CA GLN A 30 0.69 26.47 -14.16
C GLN A 30 1.51 25.78 -15.27
N ARG A 31 2.83 25.71 -15.12
CA ARG A 31 3.71 24.97 -16.05
C ARG A 31 3.40 23.48 -16.05
N LEU A 32 3.15 22.88 -14.88
CA LEU A 32 2.79 21.46 -14.79
C LEU A 32 1.45 21.18 -15.47
N ILE A 33 0.42 22.01 -15.22
CA ILE A 33 -0.90 21.86 -15.87
C ILE A 33 -0.77 22.00 -17.38
N THR A 34 -0.03 23.02 -17.84
CA THR A 34 0.24 23.20 -19.28
C THR A 34 0.97 21.98 -19.85
N TYR A 35 1.93 21.41 -19.11
CA TYR A 35 2.63 20.20 -19.51
C TYR A 35 1.66 19.01 -19.65
N VAL A 36 0.73 18.82 -18.71
CA VAL A 36 -0.30 17.77 -18.76
C VAL A 36 -1.09 17.86 -20.06
N ASP A 37 -1.50 19.08 -20.44
CA ASP A 37 -2.26 19.35 -21.66
C ASP A 37 -1.42 19.19 -22.94
N THR A 38 -0.10 19.38 -22.85
CA THR A 38 0.81 19.21 -24.01
C THR A 38 1.02 17.75 -24.39
N VAL A 39 0.86 16.79 -23.48
CA VAL A 39 1.10 15.37 -23.78
C VAL A 39 -0.15 14.76 -24.42
N THR A 40 -0.02 14.39 -25.70
CA THR A 40 -1.10 13.84 -26.51
C THR A 40 -0.75 12.44 -27.00
N PRO A 41 -1.73 11.63 -27.41
CA PRO A 41 -1.48 10.27 -27.87
C PRO A 41 -0.48 10.19 -29.02
N GLU A 42 -0.42 11.22 -29.87
CA GLU A 42 0.44 11.28 -31.05
C GLU A 42 1.89 11.61 -30.70
N ASN A 43 2.13 12.35 -29.62
CA ASN A 43 3.47 12.82 -29.26
C ASN A 43 4.15 12.01 -28.16
N CYS A 44 3.38 11.21 -27.42
CA CYS A 44 3.88 10.58 -26.22
C CYS A 44 4.89 9.45 -26.52
N ALA A 45 4.79 8.83 -27.71
CA ALA A 45 5.73 7.82 -28.21
C ALA A 45 7.17 8.35 -28.36
N ALA A 46 7.34 9.66 -28.56
CA ALA A 46 8.65 10.31 -28.70
C ALA A 46 9.26 10.75 -27.37
N LYS A 47 8.52 10.63 -26.24
CA LYS A 47 8.96 11.05 -24.91
C LYS A 47 9.65 9.91 -24.17
N ALA A 48 10.54 10.26 -23.26
CA ALA A 48 11.17 9.29 -22.37
C ALA A 48 10.17 8.76 -21.32
N PRO A 49 10.31 7.52 -20.82
CA PRO A 49 9.43 6.97 -19.80
C PRO A 49 9.33 7.83 -18.54
N GLU A 50 10.41 8.51 -18.15
CA GLU A 50 10.46 9.38 -16.98
C GLU A 50 9.59 10.63 -17.16
N ASP A 51 9.49 11.16 -18.38
CA ASP A 51 8.66 12.32 -18.73
C ASP A 51 7.16 11.97 -18.74
N LEU A 52 6.83 10.67 -18.81
CA LEU A 52 5.47 10.14 -18.79
C LEU A 52 5.02 9.71 -17.39
N THR A 53 5.87 9.90 -16.38
CA THR A 53 5.56 9.65 -14.96
C THR A 53 5.70 10.94 -14.17
N MET A 54 4.72 11.24 -13.32
CA MET A 54 4.75 12.41 -12.44
C MET A 54 5.20 12.03 -11.03
N PRO A 55 5.74 12.99 -10.26
CA PRO A 55 6.02 12.76 -8.85
C PRO A 55 4.75 12.38 -8.07
N GLY A 56 4.85 11.45 -7.11
CA GLY A 56 3.71 11.02 -6.29
C GLY A 56 2.99 12.13 -5.50
N GLY A 57 3.62 13.30 -5.30
CA GLY A 57 2.95 14.44 -4.68
C GLY A 57 1.84 15.07 -5.52
N VAL A 58 1.77 14.75 -6.81
CA VAL A 58 0.70 15.22 -7.72
C VAL A 58 -0.60 14.44 -7.50
N SER A 59 -0.52 13.17 -7.09
CA SER A 59 -1.68 12.33 -6.74
C SER A 59 -2.17 12.54 -5.31
N TYR A 60 -1.75 13.60 -4.62
CA TYR A 60 -2.14 13.84 -3.23
C TYR A 60 -3.66 13.94 -3.07
N GLY A 61 -4.22 13.14 -2.14
CA GLY A 61 -5.65 13.12 -1.86
C GLY A 61 -6.46 12.18 -2.77
N ALA A 62 -5.82 11.53 -3.75
CA ALA A 62 -6.47 10.52 -4.58
C ALA A 62 -7.01 9.34 -3.75
N GLU A 63 -6.30 8.97 -2.68
CA GLU A 63 -6.67 7.91 -1.76
C GLU A 63 -7.97 8.19 -0.99
N VAL A 64 -8.30 9.46 -0.76
CA VAL A 64 -9.54 9.87 -0.08
C VAL A 64 -10.64 10.15 -1.10
N GLN A 65 -10.32 10.83 -2.20
CA GLN A 65 -11.31 11.21 -3.22
C GLN A 65 -11.84 9.99 -3.97
N PHE A 66 -10.96 9.06 -4.37
CA PHE A 66 -11.29 7.87 -5.16
C PHE A 66 -11.34 6.59 -4.32
N GLU A 67 -11.64 6.74 -3.02
CA GLU A 67 -11.75 5.61 -2.10
C GLU A 67 -12.77 4.58 -2.62
N MET A 68 -13.90 5.04 -3.17
CA MET A 68 -14.96 4.19 -3.69
C MET A 68 -14.49 3.35 -4.89
N GLU A 69 -13.79 3.97 -5.84
CA GLU A 69 -13.19 3.30 -7.00
C GLU A 69 -12.13 2.28 -6.58
N GLY A 70 -11.25 2.64 -5.64
CA GLY A 70 -10.27 1.71 -5.09
C GLY A 70 -10.92 0.53 -4.35
N ARG A 71 -12.02 0.77 -3.63
CA ARG A 71 -12.81 -0.29 -2.98
C ARG A 71 -13.45 -1.25 -3.98
N MET A 72 -13.67 -0.86 -5.24
CA MET A 72 -14.13 -1.79 -6.27
C MET A 72 -13.05 -2.82 -6.64
N ALA A 73 -11.80 -2.38 -6.79
CA ALA A 73 -10.67 -3.31 -6.97
C ALA A 73 -10.54 -4.24 -5.75
N LEU A 74 -10.69 -3.68 -4.54
CA LEU A 74 -10.63 -4.45 -3.30
C LEU A 74 -11.75 -5.50 -3.23
N ARG A 75 -12.99 -5.17 -3.63
CA ARG A 75 -14.11 -6.11 -3.71
C ARG A 75 -13.79 -7.27 -4.65
N LEU A 76 -13.23 -6.99 -5.82
CA LEU A 76 -12.84 -8.04 -6.77
C LEU A 76 -11.67 -8.89 -6.21
N ALA A 77 -10.68 -8.29 -5.56
CA ALA A 77 -9.60 -9.02 -4.89
C ALA A 77 -10.11 -9.90 -3.74
N HIS A 78 -11.12 -9.44 -2.99
CA HIS A 78 -11.79 -10.20 -1.94
C HIS A 78 -12.58 -11.37 -2.51
N PHE A 79 -13.29 -11.17 -3.62
CA PHE A 79 -14.00 -12.23 -4.34
C PHE A 79 -13.03 -13.34 -4.78
N LEU A 80 -11.93 -12.98 -5.46
CA LEU A 80 -10.91 -13.93 -5.91
C LEU A 80 -10.25 -14.64 -4.71
N SER A 81 -9.94 -13.91 -3.65
CA SER A 81 -9.35 -14.47 -2.44
C SER A 81 -10.29 -15.46 -1.74
N ALA A 82 -11.58 -15.13 -1.66
CA ALA A 82 -12.59 -16.02 -1.10
C ALA A 82 -12.74 -17.30 -1.93
N TYR A 83 -12.68 -17.18 -3.26
CA TYR A 83 -12.78 -18.30 -4.16
C TYR A 83 -11.53 -19.20 -4.10
N TYR A 84 -10.33 -18.69 -4.36
CA TYR A 84 -9.10 -19.49 -4.42
C TYR A 84 -8.62 -20.05 -3.06
N GLN A 85 -9.16 -19.58 -1.95
CA GLN A 85 -8.84 -20.13 -0.62
C GLN A 85 -9.86 -21.17 -0.13
N ASN A 86 -11.11 -21.14 -0.62
CA ASN A 86 -12.16 -22.02 -0.13
C ASN A 86 -12.64 -23.04 -1.17
N ASN A 87 -12.30 -22.86 -2.45
CA ASN A 87 -12.76 -23.74 -3.51
C ASN A 87 -11.90 -25.01 -3.56
N ILE A 88 -12.46 -26.12 -3.09
CA ILE A 88 -11.88 -27.46 -3.26
C ILE A 88 -12.52 -28.08 -4.51
N VAL A 89 -11.71 -28.23 -5.56
CA VAL A 89 -12.16 -28.73 -6.86
C VAL A 89 -12.41 -30.24 -6.79
N GLY A 90 -13.61 -30.67 -7.20
CA GLY A 90 -13.92 -32.08 -7.41
C GLY A 90 -14.39 -32.84 -6.18
N GLU A 91 -14.57 -32.20 -5.03
CA GLU A 91 -15.08 -32.86 -3.82
C GLU A 91 -16.58 -33.17 -3.94
N LEU A 92 -16.98 -34.40 -3.65
CA LEU A 92 -18.37 -34.84 -3.76
C LEU A 92 -19.06 -34.71 -2.41
N TYR A 93 -20.25 -34.12 -2.41
CA TYR A 93 -21.05 -33.93 -1.21
C TYR A 93 -22.50 -34.32 -1.48
N GLY A 94 -22.83 -35.57 -1.16
CA GLY A 94 -24.10 -36.17 -1.53
C GLY A 94 -24.25 -36.18 -3.05
N ASN A 95 -25.28 -35.51 -3.57
CA ASN A 95 -25.55 -35.39 -5.01
C ASN A 95 -24.93 -34.15 -5.66
N LEU A 96 -24.23 -33.32 -4.89
CA LEU A 96 -23.60 -32.09 -5.38
C LEU A 96 -22.09 -32.30 -5.51
N LYS A 97 -21.53 -31.84 -6.63
CA LYS A 97 -20.07 -31.76 -6.82
C LYS A 97 -19.62 -30.35 -6.49
N SER A 98 -18.65 -30.23 -5.59
CA SER A 98 -18.00 -28.97 -5.25
C SER A 98 -16.95 -28.62 -6.28
N GLY A 99 -16.86 -27.32 -6.55
CA GLY A 99 -15.73 -26.67 -7.20
C GLY A 99 -15.47 -27.10 -8.64
N SER A 100 -15.63 -26.16 -9.55
CA SER A 100 -15.00 -26.14 -10.86
C SER A 100 -14.09 -24.92 -10.90
N PRO A 101 -12.92 -24.94 -11.57
CA PRO A 101 -12.09 -23.73 -11.76
C PRO A 101 -12.89 -22.58 -12.38
N LEU A 102 -12.51 -21.34 -12.07
CA LEU A 102 -13.14 -20.15 -12.66
C LEU A 102 -12.96 -20.17 -14.17
N ASN A 103 -14.03 -19.84 -14.87
CA ASN A 103 -13.96 -19.69 -16.31
C ASN A 103 -13.30 -18.35 -16.66
N ARG A 104 -12.41 -18.34 -17.65
CA ARG A 104 -11.83 -17.10 -18.20
C ARG A 104 -12.90 -16.04 -18.53
N PHE A 105 -14.07 -16.46 -19.04
CA PHE A 105 -15.15 -15.55 -19.40
C PHE A 105 -15.86 -14.92 -18.18
N GLU A 106 -15.90 -15.61 -17.03
CA GLU A 106 -16.43 -15.04 -15.79
C GLU A 106 -15.55 -13.90 -15.30
N LEU A 107 -14.23 -14.05 -15.41
CA LEU A 107 -13.27 -13.01 -15.04
C LEU A 107 -13.37 -11.81 -15.97
N PHE A 108 -13.54 -12.03 -17.28
CA PHE A 108 -13.86 -10.93 -18.21
C PHE A 108 -15.16 -10.22 -17.84
N GLY A 109 -16.20 -10.95 -17.45
CA GLY A 109 -17.46 -10.39 -16.98
C GLY A 109 -17.32 -9.51 -15.74
N GLU A 110 -16.56 -9.96 -14.73
CA GLU A 110 -16.33 -9.19 -13.49
C GLU A 110 -15.52 -7.91 -13.75
N VAL A 111 -14.47 -7.99 -14.58
CA VAL A 111 -13.64 -6.82 -14.92
C VAL A 111 -14.46 -5.81 -15.72
N TYR A 112 -15.28 -6.27 -16.67
CA TYR A 112 -16.18 -5.44 -17.46
C TYR A 112 -17.23 -4.73 -16.59
N ALA A 113 -17.88 -5.47 -15.68
CA ALA A 113 -18.85 -4.93 -14.74
C ALA A 113 -18.23 -3.87 -13.81
N THR A 114 -16.98 -4.07 -13.41
CA THR A 114 -16.23 -3.12 -12.58
C THR A 114 -15.87 -1.82 -13.31
N VAL A 115 -15.63 -1.87 -14.63
CA VAL A 115 -15.36 -0.65 -15.41
C VAL A 115 -16.64 0.17 -15.64
N LEU A 116 -17.77 -0.50 -15.85
CA LEU A 116 -19.05 0.17 -16.13
C LEU A 116 -19.80 0.63 -14.87
N SER A 117 -19.40 0.19 -13.68
CA SER A 117 -20.07 0.55 -12.42
C SER A 117 -19.90 2.01 -12.01
N SER A 118 -18.80 2.66 -12.41
CA SER A 118 -18.53 4.08 -12.15
C SER A 118 -18.07 4.77 -13.43
N PHE A 119 -18.48 6.02 -13.61
CA PHE A 119 -18.04 6.85 -14.73
C PHE A 119 -16.58 7.30 -14.59
N GLN A 120 -16.02 7.27 -13.36
CA GLN A 120 -14.66 7.73 -13.07
C GLN A 120 -13.61 6.67 -13.41
N ILE A 121 -13.99 5.38 -13.34
CA ILE A 121 -13.12 4.27 -13.68
C ILE A 121 -12.90 4.26 -15.19
N VAL A 122 -11.64 4.35 -15.62
CA VAL A 122 -11.26 4.29 -17.02
C VAL A 122 -10.97 2.84 -17.42
N SER A 123 -10.25 2.11 -16.55
CA SER A 123 -9.96 0.68 -16.74
C SER A 123 -9.91 -0.11 -15.45
N CYS A 124 -10.05 -1.43 -15.59
CA CYS A 124 -9.88 -2.42 -14.54
C CYS A 124 -9.12 -3.62 -15.13
N GLY A 125 -8.34 -4.31 -14.31
CA GLY A 125 -7.70 -5.55 -14.72
C GLY A 125 -7.45 -6.48 -13.56
N VAL A 126 -7.45 -7.78 -13.84
CA VAL A 126 -6.95 -8.81 -12.92
C VAL A 126 -5.69 -9.37 -13.56
N PHE A 127 -4.57 -9.32 -12.84
CA PHE A 127 -3.27 -9.76 -13.33
C PHE A 127 -2.81 -10.95 -12.51
N PHE A 128 -2.82 -12.14 -13.10
CA PHE A 128 -2.31 -13.34 -12.44
C PHE A 128 -0.79 -13.42 -12.50
N ASP A 129 -0.20 -14.00 -11.46
CA ASP A 129 1.21 -14.37 -11.45
C ASP A 129 1.46 -15.56 -12.38
N HIS A 130 2.74 -15.83 -12.65
CA HIS A 130 3.16 -16.90 -13.54
C HIS A 130 2.58 -18.26 -13.11
N GLN A 131 1.89 -18.95 -14.02
CA GLN A 131 1.23 -20.25 -13.79
C GLN A 131 0.20 -20.26 -12.64
N ALA A 132 -0.33 -19.10 -12.25
CA ALA A 132 -1.31 -19.02 -11.17
C ALA A 132 -2.77 -19.27 -11.63
N PHE A 133 -3.06 -19.17 -12.95
CA PHE A 133 -4.40 -19.36 -13.48
C PHE A 133 -4.56 -20.74 -14.15
N THR A 134 -5.58 -21.49 -13.71
CA THR A 134 -6.03 -22.73 -14.34
C THR A 134 -7.47 -22.54 -14.79
N ASP A 135 -7.73 -22.73 -16.08
CA ASP A 135 -9.05 -22.56 -16.66
C ASP A 135 -9.97 -23.76 -16.34
N HIS A 136 -11.26 -23.62 -16.62
CA HIS A 136 -12.25 -24.68 -16.45
C HIS A 136 -11.89 -25.96 -17.23
N ASP A 137 -11.22 -25.81 -18.37
CA ASP A 137 -10.75 -26.89 -19.23
C ASP A 137 -9.55 -27.67 -18.63
N GLY A 138 -9.04 -27.25 -17.46
CA GLY A 138 -7.89 -27.85 -16.78
C GLY A 138 -6.53 -27.40 -17.34
N VAL A 139 -6.52 -26.48 -18.31
CA VAL A 139 -5.30 -25.91 -18.89
C VAL A 139 -4.75 -24.81 -17.97
N THR A 140 -3.49 -24.94 -17.57
CA THR A 140 -2.76 -23.91 -16.82
C THR A 140 -2.13 -22.93 -17.80
N TRP A 141 -2.45 -21.65 -17.65
CA TRP A 141 -1.91 -20.59 -18.50
C TRP A 141 -0.59 -20.09 -17.91
N ASP A 142 0.39 -19.77 -18.77
CA ASP A 142 1.67 -19.20 -18.35
C ASP A 142 1.45 -17.82 -17.69
N LEU A 143 0.74 -16.93 -18.39
CA LEU A 143 0.23 -15.67 -17.86
C LEU A 143 -1.22 -15.49 -18.32
N PHE A 144 -2.02 -14.83 -17.50
CA PHE A 144 -3.40 -14.48 -17.81
C PHE A 144 -3.73 -13.16 -17.15
N ALA A 145 -4.24 -12.21 -17.93
CA ALA A 145 -4.51 -10.86 -17.44
C ALA A 145 -5.75 -10.24 -18.10
N PRO A 146 -6.97 -10.64 -17.72
CA PRO A 146 -8.18 -10.01 -18.24
C PRO A 146 -8.22 -8.53 -17.81
N TYR A 147 -8.35 -7.67 -18.80
CA TYR A 147 -8.30 -6.22 -18.66
C TYR A 147 -9.43 -5.59 -19.47
N ALA A 148 -10.21 -4.72 -18.86
CA ALA A 148 -11.24 -3.94 -19.54
C ALA A 148 -10.97 -2.45 -19.42
N TYR A 149 -11.40 -1.70 -20.42
CA TYR A 149 -11.18 -0.26 -20.53
C TYR A 149 -12.32 0.41 -21.31
N LYS A 150 -12.40 1.74 -21.21
CA LYS A 150 -13.33 2.57 -22.00
C LYS A 150 -12.59 3.22 -23.18
N PRO A 151 -12.86 2.83 -24.44
CA PRO A 151 -12.12 3.36 -25.61
C PRO A 151 -12.33 4.85 -25.85
N THR A 152 -13.56 5.36 -25.66
CA THR A 152 -13.92 6.76 -25.96
C THR A 152 -14.46 7.51 -24.72
N MET A 153 -13.87 7.31 -23.54
CA MET A 153 -14.40 7.84 -22.25
C MET A 153 -15.93 7.68 -22.13
N SER A 154 -16.48 6.66 -22.79
CA SER A 154 -17.91 6.44 -22.95
C SER A 154 -18.43 5.82 -21.66
N THR A 155 -19.59 6.25 -21.21
CA THR A 155 -20.19 5.72 -19.98
C THR A 155 -20.86 4.37 -20.21
N GLN A 156 -21.09 3.96 -21.46
CA GLN A 156 -21.94 2.83 -21.81
C GLN A 156 -21.20 1.69 -22.51
N VAL A 157 -20.00 1.95 -23.04
CA VAL A 157 -19.23 0.97 -23.81
C VAL A 157 -17.88 0.77 -23.13
N ALA A 158 -17.59 -0.49 -22.81
CA ALA A 158 -16.26 -0.94 -22.46
C ALA A 158 -15.83 -2.02 -23.46
N GLU A 159 -14.53 -2.24 -23.56
CA GLU A 159 -13.92 -3.34 -24.30
C GLU A 159 -13.02 -4.10 -23.35
N ALA A 160 -12.79 -5.39 -23.62
CA ALA A 160 -11.95 -6.22 -22.79
C ALA A 160 -11.02 -7.10 -23.61
N ILE A 161 -9.81 -7.28 -23.10
CA ILE A 161 -8.69 -7.96 -23.74
C ILE A 161 -7.86 -8.71 -22.70
N ASP A 162 -7.04 -9.65 -23.15
CA ASP A 162 -6.02 -10.25 -22.30
C ASP A 162 -4.70 -9.49 -22.47
N MET A 163 -4.22 -8.86 -21.40
CA MET A 163 -2.94 -8.13 -21.37
C MET A 163 -1.72 -9.08 -21.31
N SER A 164 -1.92 -10.40 -21.24
CA SER A 164 -0.85 -11.39 -21.34
C SER A 164 -0.31 -11.56 -22.77
N VAL A 165 -1.00 -11.02 -23.78
CA VAL A 165 -0.58 -11.03 -25.19
C VAL A 165 0.81 -10.41 -25.33
N GLN A 166 1.62 -10.93 -26.26
CA GLN A 166 3.06 -10.67 -26.38
C GLN A 166 3.47 -9.18 -26.35
N THR A 167 2.62 -8.28 -26.83
CA THR A 167 2.87 -6.82 -26.83
C THR A 167 2.84 -6.20 -25.43
N PHE A 168 2.10 -6.77 -24.47
CA PHE A 168 1.85 -6.21 -23.14
C PHE A 168 2.25 -7.16 -22.00
N ARG A 169 3.01 -8.21 -22.32
CA ARG A 169 3.38 -9.31 -21.41
C ARG A 169 4.28 -8.90 -20.23
N ASN A 170 4.71 -7.65 -20.15
CA ASN A 170 5.62 -7.14 -19.13
C ASN A 170 4.92 -6.61 -17.86
N TYR A 171 3.61 -6.86 -17.67
CA TYR A 171 2.89 -6.38 -16.49
C TYR A 171 3.49 -6.90 -15.16
N THR A 172 4.13 -8.06 -15.16
CA THR A 172 4.80 -8.63 -13.97
C THR A 172 6.01 -7.82 -13.52
N GLN A 173 6.61 -7.03 -14.42
CA GLN A 173 7.75 -6.16 -14.13
C GLN A 173 7.30 -4.76 -13.64
N GLN A 174 6.01 -4.46 -13.71
CA GLN A 174 5.50 -3.15 -13.33
C GLN A 174 5.69 -2.90 -11.81
N PRO A 175 5.98 -1.66 -11.40
CA PRO A 175 6.25 -1.33 -10.00
C PRO A 175 5.12 -1.77 -9.05
N TRP A 176 3.86 -1.51 -9.41
CA TRP A 176 2.71 -1.87 -8.58
C TRP A 176 2.56 -3.38 -8.38
N PHE A 177 2.88 -4.20 -9.37
CA PHE A 177 2.81 -5.66 -9.26
C PHE A 177 3.93 -6.18 -8.36
N ARG A 178 5.16 -5.72 -8.61
CA ARG A 178 6.35 -6.14 -7.88
C ARG A 178 6.31 -5.72 -6.41
N ILE A 179 5.96 -4.46 -6.13
CA ILE A 179 5.87 -3.93 -4.76
C ILE A 179 4.87 -4.75 -3.93
N LEU A 180 3.69 -5.01 -4.48
CA LEU A 180 2.67 -5.81 -3.79
C LEU A 180 3.13 -7.26 -3.61
N LYS A 181 3.74 -7.88 -4.62
CA LYS A 181 4.27 -9.24 -4.50
C LYS A 181 5.35 -9.33 -3.43
N GLU A 182 6.38 -8.49 -3.50
CA GLU A 182 7.51 -8.46 -2.55
C GLU A 182 7.05 -8.21 -1.11
N ARG A 183 6.10 -7.29 -0.89
CA ARG A 183 5.52 -7.00 0.42
C ARG A 183 4.96 -8.25 1.10
N TRP A 184 4.29 -9.12 0.35
CA TRP A 184 3.58 -10.28 0.87
C TRP A 184 4.35 -11.62 0.73
N VAL A 185 5.57 -11.58 0.20
CA VAL A 185 6.49 -12.74 0.16
C VAL A 185 7.12 -13.00 1.52
N SER A 186 7.55 -11.95 2.24
CA SER A 186 8.35 -12.08 3.48
C SER A 186 7.51 -12.22 4.75
N SER A 187 6.37 -11.52 4.82
CA SER A 187 5.53 -11.47 6.01
C SER A 187 4.07 -11.25 5.59
N ARG A 188 3.16 -12.07 6.12
CA ARG A 188 1.71 -11.93 5.92
C ARG A 188 0.97 -11.45 7.15
N PHE A 189 1.70 -10.88 8.10
CA PHE A 189 1.13 -10.20 9.25
C PHE A 189 0.38 -8.96 8.75
N GLY A 190 -0.93 -8.90 9.00
CA GLY A 190 -1.79 -7.77 8.59
C GLY A 190 -3.07 -8.17 7.88
N LEU A 191 -3.13 -9.36 7.26
CA LEU A 191 -4.33 -9.82 6.56
C LEU A 191 -5.52 -9.98 7.51
N GLU A 192 -6.65 -9.45 7.10
CA GLU A 192 -7.91 -9.58 7.82
C GLU A 192 -8.51 -10.96 7.58
N ARG A 193 -9.03 -11.58 8.63
CA ARG A 193 -9.75 -12.86 8.53
C ARG A 193 -11.24 -12.60 8.38
N MET A 194 -11.76 -12.90 7.20
CA MET A 194 -13.19 -12.87 6.93
C MET A 194 -13.81 -14.23 7.20
N THR A 195 -15.00 -14.23 7.80
CA THR A 195 -15.77 -15.46 8.10
C THR A 195 -17.07 -15.42 7.32
N THR A 196 -17.29 -16.41 6.46
CA THR A 196 -18.54 -16.56 5.72
C THR A 196 -19.31 -17.80 6.20
N LYS A 197 -20.62 -17.64 6.33
CA LYS A 197 -21.54 -18.69 6.79
C LYS A 197 -22.57 -18.99 5.70
N PRO A 198 -22.16 -19.51 4.53
CA PRO A 198 -23.10 -19.78 3.45
C PRO A 198 -23.99 -20.98 3.79
N TYR A 199 -25.25 -20.83 3.42
CA TYR A 199 -26.23 -21.90 3.40
C TYR A 199 -26.63 -22.17 1.95
N ILE A 200 -26.62 -23.43 1.54
CA ILE A 200 -26.90 -23.86 0.17
C ILE A 200 -28.12 -24.78 0.14
N ARG A 201 -28.75 -24.91 -1.02
CA ARG A 201 -29.80 -25.93 -1.23
C ARG A 201 -29.22 -27.34 -1.07
N SER A 202 -29.99 -28.26 -0.48
CA SER A 202 -29.61 -29.66 -0.29
C SER A 202 -29.71 -30.49 -1.58
N ASN A 203 -30.63 -30.12 -2.47
CA ASN A 203 -30.84 -30.78 -3.75
C ASN A 203 -31.14 -29.75 -4.85
N ILE A 204 -31.16 -30.21 -6.10
CA ILE A 204 -31.44 -29.36 -7.26
C ILE A 204 -32.86 -28.77 -7.20
N ASN A 205 -33.81 -29.49 -6.61
CA ASN A 205 -35.20 -29.08 -6.43
C ASN A 205 -35.40 -28.02 -5.33
N GLY A 206 -34.37 -27.72 -4.52
CA GLY A 206 -34.43 -26.70 -3.48
C GLY A 206 -35.29 -27.04 -2.26
N THR A 207 -35.49 -28.32 -1.94
CA THR A 207 -36.45 -28.74 -0.90
C THR A 207 -36.03 -28.37 0.52
N GLN A 208 -34.72 -28.29 0.78
CA GLN A 208 -34.19 -27.90 2.09
C GLN A 208 -32.92 -27.06 1.94
N VAL A 209 -32.72 -26.17 2.90
CA VAL A 209 -31.46 -25.42 3.07
C VAL A 209 -30.55 -26.17 4.03
N GLN A 210 -29.30 -26.39 3.62
CA GLN A 210 -28.26 -27.00 4.42
C GLN A 210 -27.06 -26.06 4.55
N ARG A 211 -26.24 -26.26 5.59
CA ARG A 211 -24.96 -25.54 5.70
C ARG A 211 -24.05 -25.96 4.54
N TYR A 212 -23.22 -25.02 4.07
CA TYR A 212 -22.15 -25.38 3.14
C TYR A 212 -21.19 -26.39 3.77
N PHE A 213 -20.50 -27.14 2.92
CA PHE A 213 -19.75 -28.33 3.32
C PHE A 213 -18.67 -28.02 4.37
N ASN A 214 -17.84 -27.02 4.07
CA ASN A 214 -16.93 -26.43 5.02
C ASN A 214 -17.63 -25.24 5.68
N PHE A 215 -18.11 -25.43 6.90
CA PHE A 215 -18.83 -24.39 7.65
C PHE A 215 -18.22 -24.18 9.05
N PRO A 216 -17.93 -22.94 9.44
CA PRO A 216 -17.89 -21.73 8.61
C PRO A 216 -16.67 -21.68 7.67
N LEU A 217 -16.80 -20.99 6.54
CA LEU A 217 -15.68 -20.72 5.64
C LEU A 217 -14.84 -19.55 6.18
N PHE A 218 -13.52 -19.65 5.99
CA PHE A 218 -12.58 -18.62 6.43
C PHE A 218 -11.57 -18.31 5.34
N TYR A 219 -11.46 -17.04 4.98
CA TYR A 219 -10.45 -16.57 4.04
C TYR A 219 -9.76 -15.31 4.58
N ARG A 220 -8.56 -15.07 4.08
CA ARG A 220 -7.74 -13.93 4.45
C ARG A 220 -7.67 -12.95 3.27
N VAL A 221 -7.79 -11.68 3.57
CA VAL A 221 -7.86 -10.60 2.59
C VAL A 221 -7.04 -9.38 3.02
N PRO A 222 -6.58 -8.56 2.07
CA PRO A 222 -5.96 -7.29 2.40
C PRO A 222 -7.02 -6.28 2.85
N ARG A 223 -6.61 -5.29 3.64
CA ARG A 223 -7.41 -4.10 3.91
C ARG A 223 -7.27 -3.08 2.78
N TYR A 224 -8.00 -1.97 2.85
CA TYR A 224 -7.87 -0.90 1.86
C TYR A 224 -6.48 -0.24 1.95
N GLU A 225 -5.96 -0.07 3.17
CA GLU A 225 -4.66 0.55 3.42
C GLU A 225 -3.48 -0.34 3.00
N ASP A 226 -3.75 -1.62 2.72
CA ASP A 226 -2.77 -2.57 2.20
C ASP A 226 -2.61 -2.50 0.68
N GLY A 227 -3.55 -1.84 -0.01
CA GLY A 227 -3.44 -1.55 -1.43
C GLY A 227 -2.39 -0.48 -1.72
N TYR A 228 -2.12 -0.29 -3.00
CA TYR A 228 -1.11 0.63 -3.49
C TYR A 228 -1.69 1.53 -4.57
N TRP A 229 -1.63 2.85 -4.35
CA TRP A 229 -1.88 3.84 -5.39
C TRP A 229 -0.58 4.15 -6.13
N THR A 230 -0.61 4.07 -7.46
CA THR A 230 0.53 4.45 -8.29
C THR A 230 0.68 5.95 -8.33
N GLU A 231 1.89 6.41 -8.63
CA GLU A 231 2.10 7.78 -9.09
C GLU A 231 1.37 7.99 -10.42
N PRO A 232 0.99 9.22 -10.79
CA PRO A 232 0.31 9.48 -12.05
C PRO A 232 1.23 9.16 -13.23
N TYR A 233 0.74 8.40 -14.20
CA TYR A 233 1.48 8.09 -15.41
C TYR A 233 0.60 8.20 -16.65
N TYR A 234 1.23 8.48 -17.79
CA TYR A 234 0.56 8.58 -19.07
C TYR A 234 0.55 7.23 -19.78
N VAL A 235 -0.64 6.79 -20.21
CA VAL A 235 -0.78 5.58 -21.02
C VAL A 235 -0.61 5.96 -22.50
N CYS A 236 0.55 5.62 -23.07
CA CYS A 236 0.88 5.86 -24.48
C CYS A 236 0.36 4.79 -25.44
N TYR A 237 0.79 3.56 -25.18
CA TYR A 237 0.48 2.40 -26.00
C TYR A 237 -0.61 1.65 -25.27
N GLY A 238 -1.82 2.17 -25.37
CA GLY A 238 -2.96 1.62 -24.69
C GLY A 238 -4.23 1.80 -25.49
N PHE A 239 -5.26 1.16 -24.99
CA PHE A 239 -6.59 1.21 -25.54
C PHE A 239 -7.41 2.38 -24.97
N GLN A 240 -6.84 3.06 -23.98
CA GLN A 240 -7.23 4.36 -23.47
C GLN A 240 -5.95 5.20 -23.38
N ASN A 241 -6.01 6.45 -23.83
CA ASN A 241 -4.85 7.36 -23.80
C ASN A 241 -5.14 8.49 -22.84
N GLY A 242 -4.15 8.82 -22.01
CA GLY A 242 -4.27 9.91 -21.04
C GLY A 242 -3.54 9.65 -19.74
N TRP A 243 -3.54 10.68 -18.89
CA TRP A 243 -3.01 10.60 -17.54
C TRP A 243 -3.96 9.83 -16.62
N VAL A 244 -3.43 8.80 -15.98
CA VAL A 244 -4.18 7.94 -15.06
C VAL A 244 -3.44 7.75 -13.74
N ILE A 245 -4.21 7.46 -12.71
CA ILE A 245 -3.73 6.98 -11.43
C ILE A 245 -4.39 5.62 -11.19
N THR A 246 -3.61 4.63 -10.78
CA THR A 246 -4.08 3.26 -10.64
C THR A 246 -3.98 2.80 -9.20
N TYR A 247 -5.09 2.28 -8.67
CA TYR A 247 -5.10 1.55 -7.42
C TYR A 247 -4.92 0.07 -7.67
N ALA A 248 -4.03 -0.58 -6.93
CA ALA A 248 -3.69 -1.98 -7.03
C ALA A 248 -3.91 -2.70 -5.70
N ALA A 249 -4.60 -3.84 -5.73
CA ALA A 249 -4.91 -4.68 -4.56
C ALA A 249 -4.51 -6.14 -4.81
N PRO A 250 -3.72 -6.78 -3.94
CA PRO A 250 -3.32 -8.17 -4.11
C PRO A 250 -4.46 -9.14 -3.74
N PHE A 251 -4.47 -10.32 -4.35
CA PHE A 251 -5.36 -11.42 -3.94
C PHE A 251 -4.60 -12.72 -3.73
N PHE A 252 -5.15 -13.58 -2.87
CA PHE A 252 -4.43 -14.72 -2.31
C PHE A 252 -5.17 -16.04 -2.53
N GLY A 253 -4.42 -17.11 -2.72
CA GLY A 253 -4.94 -18.47 -2.92
C GLY A 253 -4.04 -19.53 -2.33
N PHE A 254 -4.48 -20.79 -2.41
CA PHE A 254 -3.65 -21.95 -2.18
C PHE A 254 -3.17 -22.48 -3.54
N LEU A 255 -1.85 -22.57 -3.73
CA LEU A 255 -1.26 -23.20 -4.91
C LEU A 255 -0.96 -24.67 -4.56
N ASP A 256 -1.78 -25.60 -5.08
CA ASP A 256 -1.64 -27.05 -4.84
C ASP A 256 -0.35 -27.66 -5.44
N ASN A 257 0.39 -26.89 -6.25
CA ASN A 257 1.49 -27.41 -7.06
C ASN A 257 2.90 -27.19 -6.50
N ARG A 258 3.08 -26.57 -5.33
CA ARG A 258 4.32 -26.79 -4.56
C ARG A 258 4.18 -28.05 -3.69
N LYS A 259 4.04 -29.20 -4.37
CA LYS A 259 4.44 -30.51 -3.85
C LYS A 259 5.95 -30.72 -3.90
N THR A 260 6.70 -29.71 -4.32
CA THR A 260 8.09 -29.54 -3.90
C THR A 260 7.99 -28.90 -2.52
N LEU A 261 8.39 -29.58 -1.44
CA LEU A 261 9.70 -29.26 -0.85
C LEU A 261 10.42 -28.21 -1.71
N ASP A 262 10.00 -26.94 -1.60
CA ASP A 262 10.98 -25.88 -1.61
C ASP A 262 12.03 -26.41 -0.66
N PHE A 263 13.19 -26.73 -1.21
CA PHE A 263 14.36 -26.92 -0.40
C PHE A 263 14.50 -25.58 0.34
N MET A 264 13.85 -25.48 1.49
CA MET A 264 14.48 -24.96 2.67
C MET A 264 15.92 -25.45 2.54
N PRO A 265 16.93 -24.60 2.69
CA PRO A 265 18.21 -25.12 3.11
C PRO A 265 17.93 -25.83 4.43
N VAL A 266 17.60 -27.13 4.35
CA VAL A 266 18.01 -28.09 5.34
C VAL A 266 19.51 -27.90 5.29
N VAL A 267 19.99 -27.02 6.16
CA VAL A 267 21.38 -27.04 6.57
C VAL A 267 21.50 -28.43 7.18
N ASP A 268 21.92 -29.36 6.32
CA ASP A 268 22.12 -30.74 6.68
C ASP A 268 23.33 -30.76 7.61
N TYR A 269 23.07 -30.56 8.90
CA TYR A 269 24.08 -30.71 9.93
C TYR A 269 24.50 -32.18 10.12
N THR A 270 24.07 -33.12 9.26
CA THR A 270 24.51 -34.51 9.33
C THR A 270 25.71 -34.86 8.44
N ARG A 271 26.38 -33.88 7.81
CA ARG A 271 27.71 -34.11 7.20
C ARG A 271 28.75 -33.03 7.51
N PHE A 272 29.20 -32.98 8.76
CA PHE A 272 30.64 -32.82 9.03
C PHE A 272 31.31 -34.20 8.93
N ARG A 273 31.53 -34.69 7.70
CA ARG A 273 32.57 -35.69 7.44
C ARG A 273 33.81 -34.92 7.03
N ILE A 274 34.80 -34.89 7.91
CA ILE A 274 36.19 -34.66 7.52
C ILE A 274 36.53 -35.75 6.50
N ALA A 275 36.65 -35.37 5.23
CA ALA A 275 37.17 -36.23 4.18
C ALA A 275 38.70 -36.18 4.24
N ILE A 276 39.32 -37.18 4.86
CA ILE A 276 40.66 -37.60 4.48
C ILE A 276 40.46 -38.80 3.55
N GLN A 277 40.64 -38.59 2.25
CA GLN A 277 40.77 -39.70 1.31
C GLN A 277 42.14 -40.35 1.47
N HIS A 278 42.20 -41.64 1.83
CA HIS A 278 42.57 -42.68 0.86
C HIS A 278 42.40 -44.12 1.40
N LYS A 279 41.57 -44.86 0.66
CA LYS A 279 41.44 -46.30 0.40
C LYS A 279 42.56 -47.26 0.90
N PHE A 280 42.15 -48.35 1.57
CA PHE A 280 42.38 -49.77 1.25
C PHE A 280 41.65 -50.56 2.36
N GLY A 281 40.50 -51.20 2.12
CA GLY A 281 40.39 -52.50 1.46
C GLY A 281 39.80 -53.50 2.46
N ASN A 282 38.55 -53.90 2.21
CA ASN A 282 37.84 -55.14 2.60
C ASN A 282 37.98 -55.76 4.02
N GLN A 283 36.82 -56.19 4.53
CA GLN A 283 36.54 -57.10 5.67
C GLN A 283 36.38 -56.40 7.04
N ARG A 284 35.52 -56.81 7.97
CA ARG A 284 34.46 -57.83 8.06
C ARG A 284 33.69 -57.62 9.39
N VAL A 285 32.48 -58.21 9.45
CA VAL A 285 31.92 -58.99 10.57
C VAL A 285 31.43 -58.27 11.83
N VAL A 286 30.12 -58.36 12.00
CA VAL A 286 29.39 -58.37 13.28
C VAL A 286 29.83 -59.60 14.06
N ALA A 287 30.40 -59.44 15.26
CA ALA A 287 30.38 -60.48 16.29
C ALA A 287 30.64 -59.87 17.68
N ALA A 288 29.68 -60.09 18.58
CA ALA A 288 29.84 -59.92 20.02
C ALA A 288 30.54 -61.15 20.59
N ILE A 289 31.54 -60.97 21.47
CA ILE A 289 32.14 -62.03 22.30
C ILE A 289 32.55 -61.42 23.67
N PRO A 290 32.42 -62.16 24.80
CA PRO A 290 32.25 -61.62 26.15
C PRO A 290 33.56 -61.47 26.95
N GLU A 291 33.39 -61.05 28.21
CA GLU A 291 34.40 -60.75 29.22
C GLU A 291 35.47 -61.86 29.39
N ASN A 292 36.72 -61.41 29.56
CA ASN A 292 37.95 -62.17 29.82
C ASN A 292 38.58 -62.94 28.64
N CYS A 293 39.39 -62.23 27.86
CA CYS A 293 40.42 -62.85 27.01
C CYS A 293 41.79 -62.20 27.24
N CYS A 294 42.81 -63.02 27.51
CA CYS A 294 44.22 -62.64 27.40
C CYS A 294 44.60 -62.64 25.90
N ALA A 295 45.15 -61.53 25.40
CA ALA A 295 45.67 -61.46 24.04
C ALA A 295 47.19 -61.68 24.05
N VAL A 296 47.66 -62.71 23.33
CA VAL A 296 49.07 -62.89 22.99
C VAL A 296 49.25 -62.44 21.55
N LEU A 297 50.11 -61.44 21.33
CA LEU A 297 50.48 -60.97 19.99
C LEU A 297 51.74 -61.73 19.54
N CYS A 298 51.64 -62.52 18.47
CA CYS A 298 52.79 -63.12 17.82
C CYS A 298 52.84 -62.67 16.35
N LEU A 299 53.99 -62.13 15.94
CA LEU A 299 54.40 -61.91 14.55
C LEU A 299 55.39 -63.02 14.15
N PRO A 300 55.60 -63.29 12.85
CA PRO A 300 56.35 -64.46 12.43
C PRO A 300 57.82 -64.29 12.78
N GLY A 301 58.32 -65.06 13.77
CA GLY A 301 59.76 -65.26 13.96
C GLY A 301 60.28 -65.38 15.38
N ASN A 302 59.62 -64.88 16.44
CA ASN A 302 59.97 -65.13 17.84
C ASN A 302 58.94 -64.45 18.78
N CYS A 303 58.40 -65.16 19.77
CA CYS A 303 57.51 -64.59 20.79
C CYS A 303 58.28 -64.40 22.11
N LEU A 304 58.58 -63.16 22.48
CA LEU A 304 59.03 -62.78 23.83
C LEU A 304 58.46 -61.41 24.19
N LEU A 305 57.34 -61.40 24.93
CA LEU A 305 56.99 -60.46 26.00
C LEU A 305 55.49 -60.60 26.35
N ASN A 306 55.20 -61.09 27.56
CA ASN A 306 53.88 -61.03 28.17
C ASN A 306 53.67 -59.63 28.75
N PHE A 307 52.69 -58.87 28.26
CA PHE A 307 52.20 -57.65 28.92
C PHE A 307 50.84 -57.91 29.55
N THR A 308 50.77 -57.85 30.88
CA THR A 308 49.51 -57.77 31.62
C THR A 308 49.05 -56.31 31.67
N LEU A 309 47.98 -55.96 30.96
CA LEU A 309 47.31 -54.67 31.12
C LEU A 309 46.55 -54.67 32.45
N LYS A 310 47.10 -53.96 33.44
CA LYS A 310 46.40 -53.63 34.69
C LYS A 310 45.61 -52.34 34.45
N MET A 311 44.30 -52.45 34.24
CA MET A 311 43.42 -51.28 34.24
C MET A 311 43.45 -50.64 35.64
N SER A 312 43.85 -49.37 35.73
CA SER A 312 43.65 -48.53 36.91
C SER A 312 42.16 -48.21 37.07
N PRO A 313 41.65 -48.07 38.30
CA PRO A 313 40.22 -47.85 38.54
C PRO A 313 39.80 -46.46 38.03
N ALA A 314 38.56 -46.38 37.58
CA ALA A 314 37.89 -45.18 37.11
C ALA A 314 38.09 -44.00 38.08
N GLU A 315 38.56 -42.87 37.56
CA GLU A 315 38.52 -41.60 38.29
C GLU A 315 37.07 -41.27 38.64
N TYR A 316 36.83 -41.14 39.95
CA TYR A 316 35.53 -40.82 40.52
C TYR A 316 35.15 -39.39 40.14
N ILE A 317 34.14 -39.24 39.28
CA ILE A 317 33.55 -37.94 38.95
C ILE A 317 33.01 -37.34 40.25
N THR A 318 33.56 -36.22 40.69
CA THR A 318 33.10 -35.54 41.92
C THR A 318 31.64 -35.10 41.81
N GLU A 319 30.86 -35.11 42.90
CA GLU A 319 29.43 -34.70 42.87
C GLU A 319 29.21 -33.33 42.21
N ARG A 320 30.18 -32.42 42.34
CA ARG A 320 30.16 -31.10 41.71
C ARG A 320 30.28 -31.15 40.19
N GLN A 321 31.07 -32.08 39.64
CA GLN A 321 31.19 -32.31 38.20
C GLN A 321 29.94 -33.02 37.64
N LEU A 322 29.35 -33.96 38.39
CA LEU A 322 28.08 -34.59 38.02
C LEU A 322 26.96 -33.55 37.97
N LEU A 323 26.87 -32.66 38.96
CA LEU A 323 25.92 -31.56 38.99
C LEU A 323 26.13 -30.60 37.81
N LEU A 324 27.37 -30.22 37.51
CA LEU A 324 27.71 -29.37 36.35
C LEU A 324 27.34 -30.02 35.02
N LEU A 325 27.57 -31.33 34.88
CA LEU A 325 27.25 -32.06 33.65
C LEU A 325 25.73 -32.22 33.47
N LEU A 326 25.00 -32.44 34.57
CA LEU A 326 23.54 -32.52 34.58
C LEU A 326 22.90 -31.14 34.28
N LEU A 327 23.47 -30.07 34.84
CA LEU A 327 23.05 -28.69 34.58
C LEU A 327 23.36 -28.28 33.13
N PHE A 328 24.51 -28.69 32.58
CA PHE A 328 24.84 -28.50 31.17
C PHE A 328 23.86 -29.24 30.24
N PHE A 329 23.54 -30.51 30.52
CA PHE A 329 22.61 -31.29 29.70
C PHE A 329 21.18 -30.74 29.78
N PHE A 330 20.76 -30.28 30.96
CA PHE A 330 19.48 -29.60 31.16
C PHE A 330 19.38 -28.30 30.36
N PHE A 331 20.41 -27.44 30.40
CA PHE A 331 20.42 -26.19 29.64
C PHE A 331 20.51 -26.42 28.13
N PHE A 332 21.28 -27.42 27.69
CA PHE A 332 21.41 -27.79 26.28
C PHE A 332 20.07 -28.30 25.71
N PHE A 333 19.39 -29.21 26.42
CA PHE A 333 18.09 -29.72 25.99
C PHE A 333 17.01 -28.63 25.98
N PHE A 334 16.98 -27.77 27.01
CA PHE A 334 16.06 -26.64 27.08
C PHE A 334 16.29 -25.67 25.91
N PHE A 335 17.53 -25.27 25.63
CA PHE A 335 17.86 -24.39 24.51
C PHE A 335 17.42 -24.99 23.15
N PHE A 336 17.68 -26.28 22.94
CA PHE A 336 17.32 -26.96 21.68
C PHE A 336 15.79 -27.12 21.53
N PHE A 337 15.08 -27.39 22.62
CA PHE A 337 13.61 -27.45 22.64
C PHE A 337 12.99 -26.09 22.29
N PHE A 338 13.48 -25.00 22.87
CA PHE A 338 13.00 -23.66 22.52
C PHE A 338 13.33 -23.31 21.07
N PHE A 339 14.54 -23.61 20.59
CA PHE A 339 14.93 -23.37 19.20
C PHE A 339 14.00 -24.10 18.22
N PHE A 340 13.70 -25.38 18.45
CA PHE A 340 12.75 -26.11 17.61
C PHE A 340 11.32 -25.64 17.75
N PHE A 341 10.88 -25.27 18.95
CA PHE A 341 9.54 -24.72 19.15
C PHE A 341 9.35 -23.41 18.37
N PHE A 342 10.34 -22.51 18.40
CA PHE A 342 10.34 -21.31 17.58
C PHE A 342 10.36 -21.66 16.09
N PHE A 343 11.22 -22.59 15.65
CA PHE A 343 11.32 -23.00 14.25
C PHE A 343 9.99 -23.61 13.74
N PHE A 344 9.35 -24.50 14.50
CA PHE A 344 8.05 -25.07 14.15
C PHE A 344 6.93 -24.02 14.10
N PHE A 345 6.94 -23.03 15.00
CA PHE A 345 5.94 -21.96 15.00
C PHE A 345 6.06 -21.04 13.78
N PHE A 346 7.27 -20.81 13.27
CA PHE A 346 7.48 -20.00 12.06
C PHE A 346 7.13 -20.74 10.76
N PHE A 347 7.32 -22.06 10.69
CA PHE A 347 7.14 -22.81 9.44
C PHE A 347 5.75 -23.41 9.20
N PHE A 348 4.92 -23.61 10.24
CA PHE A 348 3.58 -24.22 10.07
C PHE A 348 2.47 -23.29 9.55
N PHE A 349 2.80 -22.08 9.11
CA PHE A 349 1.84 -21.25 8.40
C PHE A 349 1.63 -21.80 6.98
N LEU A 350 0.57 -22.60 6.81
CA LEU A 350 -0.01 -22.99 5.51
C LEU A 350 0.27 -21.91 4.45
N HIS A 351 1.16 -22.23 3.49
CA HIS A 351 1.63 -21.31 2.46
C HIS A 351 0.47 -20.89 1.57
N ARG A 352 -0.22 -19.81 1.96
CA ARG A 352 -1.01 -19.03 1.00
C ARG A 352 0.00 -18.36 0.10
N GLU A 353 -0.30 -18.24 -1.18
CA GLU A 353 0.54 -17.54 -2.16
C GLU A 353 -0.20 -16.31 -2.68
N VAL A 354 0.54 -15.28 -3.08
CA VAL A 354 -0.04 -14.17 -3.84
C VAL A 354 -0.33 -14.72 -5.22
N MET A 355 -1.60 -14.79 -5.61
CA MET A 355 -1.99 -15.34 -6.91
C MET A 355 -1.92 -14.28 -8.01
N GLY A 356 -2.02 -13.01 -7.62
CA GLY A 356 -2.04 -11.89 -8.55
C GLY A 356 -2.46 -10.58 -7.90
N VAL A 357 -2.74 -9.59 -8.75
CA VAL A 357 -3.12 -8.23 -8.37
C VAL A 357 -4.32 -7.79 -9.19
N VAL A 358 -5.30 -7.14 -8.55
CA VAL A 358 -6.40 -6.46 -9.21
C VAL A 358 -6.08 -4.97 -9.27
N THR A 359 -6.32 -4.33 -10.40
CA THR A 359 -6.10 -2.89 -10.57
C THR A 359 -7.36 -2.18 -11.03
N VAL A 360 -7.57 -0.95 -10.56
CA VAL A 360 -8.56 -0.01 -11.10
C VAL A 360 -7.85 1.31 -11.39
N SER A 361 -8.04 1.84 -12.59
CA SER A 361 -7.42 3.10 -13.02
C SER A 361 -8.48 4.19 -13.20
N VAL A 362 -8.18 5.38 -12.67
CA VAL A 362 -9.01 6.58 -12.75
C VAL A 362 -8.25 7.66 -13.52
N SER A 363 -8.96 8.50 -14.26
CA SER A 363 -8.35 9.61 -14.98
C SER A 363 -7.87 10.69 -14.01
N LEU A 364 -6.63 11.14 -14.16
CA LEU A 364 -6.05 12.24 -13.40
C LEU A 364 -6.88 13.52 -13.52
N ALA A 365 -7.55 13.72 -14.67
CA ALA A 365 -8.37 14.89 -14.95
C ALA A 365 -9.52 15.09 -13.94
N HIS A 366 -9.96 14.04 -13.23
CA HIS A 366 -11.01 14.14 -12.22
C HIS A 366 -10.49 14.46 -10.80
N LEU A 367 -9.19 14.40 -10.56
CA LEU A 367 -8.59 14.66 -9.25
C LEU A 367 -8.67 16.16 -8.91
N ASP A 368 -9.14 16.50 -7.71
CA ASP A 368 -9.19 17.87 -7.24
C ASP A 368 -7.82 18.32 -6.67
N LEU A 369 -7.41 19.55 -7.00
CA LEU A 369 -6.14 20.11 -6.54
C LEU A 369 -6.30 20.88 -5.23
N ASN A 370 -5.37 20.66 -4.28
CA ASN A 370 -5.29 21.44 -3.06
C ASN A 370 -4.08 22.38 -3.08
N GLN A 371 -4.31 23.65 -3.41
CA GLN A 371 -3.25 24.66 -3.53
C GLN A 371 -3.01 25.44 -2.23
N CYS A 372 -3.83 25.21 -1.21
CA CYS A 372 -3.79 25.97 0.04
C CYS A 372 -2.54 25.66 0.87
N PRO A 373 -2.18 26.54 1.83
CA PRO A 373 -1.02 26.31 2.68
C PRO A 373 -1.17 25.06 3.54
N GLN A 374 -0.13 24.24 3.56
CA GLN A 374 -0.06 23.01 4.36
C GLN A 374 1.31 22.87 5.02
N SER A 375 1.43 21.91 5.94
CA SER A 375 2.69 21.63 6.63
C SER A 375 3.79 21.18 5.65
N PHE A 376 5.05 21.38 6.05
CA PHE A 376 6.19 20.93 5.27
C PHE A 376 6.20 19.40 5.03
N TYR A 377 5.75 18.62 6.01
CA TYR A 377 5.74 17.15 5.96
C TYR A 377 4.65 16.56 5.07
N THR A 378 3.64 17.34 4.70
CA THR A 378 2.56 16.85 3.83
C THR A 378 3.07 16.73 2.39
N PRO A 379 3.04 15.54 1.76
CA PRO A 379 3.58 15.32 0.42
C PRO A 379 2.61 15.77 -0.68
N ASN A 380 2.16 17.02 -0.60
CA ASN A 380 1.33 17.64 -1.64
C ASN A 380 2.20 18.54 -2.52
N PHE A 381 2.20 18.30 -3.83
CA PHE A 381 2.95 19.09 -4.80
C PHE A 381 2.40 20.52 -4.96
N PHE A 382 1.08 20.69 -4.81
CA PHE A 382 0.39 21.95 -5.07
C PHE A 382 0.33 22.88 -3.85
N LYS A 383 0.73 22.42 -2.66
CA LYS A 383 0.66 23.22 -1.43
C LYS A 383 1.41 24.55 -1.55
N ASN A 384 0.94 25.56 -0.82
CA ASN A 384 1.54 26.90 -0.78
C ASN A 384 1.60 27.60 -2.15
N SER A 385 0.86 27.14 -3.17
CA SER A 385 0.80 27.80 -4.48
C SER A 385 -0.40 28.75 -4.62
N ALA A 386 -1.33 28.75 -3.67
CA ALA A 386 -2.51 29.62 -3.70
C ALA A 386 -2.12 31.09 -3.62
N VAL A 387 -2.68 31.88 -4.52
CA VAL A 387 -2.42 33.31 -4.70
C VAL A 387 -3.42 34.15 -3.88
N CYS A 388 -3.52 33.87 -2.58
CA CYS A 388 -4.33 34.66 -1.64
C CYS A 388 -3.47 35.73 -0.93
N ASP A 389 -4.08 36.83 -0.49
CA ASP A 389 -3.41 37.73 0.44
C ASP A 389 -3.48 37.17 1.87
N PHE A 390 -2.46 36.42 2.28
CA PHE A 390 -2.47 35.75 3.58
C PHE A 390 -2.39 36.69 4.80
N LYS A 391 -2.21 38.01 4.60
CA LYS A 391 -2.25 39.00 5.69
C LYS A 391 -3.67 39.16 6.25
N ASN A 392 -4.67 39.21 5.37
CA ASN A 392 -6.07 39.45 5.72
C ASN A 392 -7.02 38.32 5.29
N THR A 393 -6.55 37.37 4.48
CA THR A 393 -7.32 36.21 4.02
C THR A 393 -6.69 34.89 4.44
N TYR A 394 -7.46 33.81 4.33
CA TYR A 394 -7.01 32.43 4.44
C TYR A 394 -7.61 31.59 3.29
N CYS A 395 -6.95 30.50 2.93
CA CYS A 395 -7.29 29.68 1.78
C CYS A 395 -8.10 28.44 2.21
N GLU A 396 -9.16 28.12 1.46
CA GLU A 396 -9.88 26.85 1.56
C GLU A 396 -10.01 26.21 0.16
N PRO A 397 -9.71 24.90 0.00
CA PRO A 397 -9.88 24.21 -1.27
C PRO A 397 -11.36 24.02 -1.61
N ILE A 398 -11.70 24.03 -2.90
CA ILE A 398 -13.06 23.79 -3.40
C ILE A 398 -13.09 22.42 -4.10
N PRO A 399 -13.83 21.43 -3.58
CA PRO A 399 -13.96 20.13 -4.23
C PRO A 399 -14.83 20.20 -5.49
N GLY A 400 -14.65 19.25 -6.40
CA GLY A 400 -15.42 19.08 -7.63
C GLY A 400 -14.99 20.00 -8.79
N ARG A 401 -13.87 20.72 -8.65
CA ARG A 401 -13.31 21.58 -9.70
C ARG A 401 -12.32 20.89 -10.62
N ARG A 402 -12.07 19.59 -10.38
CA ARG A 402 -11.25 18.72 -11.22
C ARG A 402 -9.78 19.18 -11.25
N PHE A 403 -9.00 18.64 -12.17
CA PHE A 403 -7.56 18.90 -12.26
C PHE A 403 -7.27 20.28 -12.90
N ARG A 404 -7.55 21.35 -12.15
CA ARG A 404 -7.39 22.75 -12.58
C ARG A 404 -6.82 23.61 -11.46
N SER A 405 -5.95 24.56 -11.81
CA SER A 405 -5.51 25.59 -10.87
C SER A 405 -6.65 26.58 -10.58
N GLY A 406 -6.53 27.32 -9.48
CA GLY A 406 -7.59 28.19 -8.98
C GLY A 406 -8.73 27.44 -8.27
N SER A 407 -8.54 26.16 -7.93
CA SER A 407 -9.55 25.32 -7.25
C SER A 407 -9.62 25.58 -5.74
N TYR A 408 -9.58 26.85 -5.35
CA TYR A 408 -9.65 27.30 -3.96
C TYR A 408 -10.42 28.62 -3.86
N LYS A 409 -10.80 28.99 -2.64
CA LYS A 409 -11.36 30.30 -2.32
C LYS A 409 -10.51 30.98 -1.24
N CYS A 410 -10.32 32.29 -1.38
CA CYS A 410 -9.72 33.12 -0.35
C CYS A 410 -10.84 33.73 0.52
N MET A 411 -10.92 33.28 1.76
CA MET A 411 -11.88 33.72 2.77
C MET A 411 -11.28 34.82 3.64
N CYS A 412 -12.07 35.82 4.04
CA CYS A 412 -11.58 36.87 4.95
C CYS A 412 -11.34 36.31 6.36
N ARG A 413 -10.19 36.64 6.96
CA ARG A 413 -9.91 36.33 8.37
C ARG A 413 -10.85 37.13 9.29
N GLN A 414 -10.99 36.65 10.52
CA GLN A 414 -11.76 37.38 11.55
C GLN A 414 -11.25 38.82 11.72
N GLY A 415 -12.18 39.77 11.79
CA GLY A 415 -11.86 41.20 11.84
C GLY A 415 -11.63 41.86 10.48
N PHE A 416 -11.73 41.11 9.38
CA PHE A 416 -11.79 41.62 8.01
C PHE A 416 -13.13 41.29 7.37
N GLU A 417 -13.58 42.13 6.46
CA GLU A 417 -14.83 41.96 5.73
C GLU A 417 -14.60 42.01 4.22
N TYR A 418 -15.45 41.29 3.49
CA TYR A 418 -15.43 41.28 2.03
C TYR A 418 -15.91 42.66 1.52
N PRO A 419 -15.14 43.34 0.66
CA PRO A 419 -15.41 44.74 0.32
C PRO A 419 -16.47 44.94 -0.76
N PHE A 420 -16.78 43.91 -1.55
CA PHE A 420 -17.70 44.01 -2.68
C PHE A 420 -19.13 43.59 -2.29
N ASN A 421 -20.14 44.23 -2.90
CA ASN A 421 -21.55 43.96 -2.63
C ASN A 421 -22.10 42.91 -3.62
N ASP A 422 -21.48 41.74 -3.64
CA ASP A 422 -21.85 40.62 -4.50
C ASP A 422 -22.54 39.52 -3.69
N LEU A 423 -23.11 38.53 -4.37
CA LEU A 423 -23.70 37.34 -3.72
C LEU A 423 -22.62 36.42 -3.09
N SER A 424 -21.35 36.63 -3.41
CA SER A 424 -20.21 35.93 -2.82
C SER A 424 -19.60 36.72 -1.66
N TRP A 425 -19.00 35.99 -0.72
CA TRP A 425 -18.34 36.52 0.47
C TRP A 425 -16.86 36.10 0.54
N PHE A 426 -16.32 35.70 -0.61
CA PHE A 426 -14.96 35.17 -0.79
C PHE A 426 -14.46 35.52 -2.19
N PHE A 427 -13.13 35.50 -2.35
CA PHE A 427 -12.50 35.64 -3.66
C PHE A 427 -12.29 34.28 -4.28
N ASP A 428 -12.75 34.10 -5.52
CA ASP A 428 -12.54 32.87 -6.27
C ASP A 428 -11.08 32.75 -6.74
N GLY A 429 -10.45 31.61 -6.47
CA GLY A 429 -9.06 31.32 -6.81
C GLY A 429 -8.75 31.47 -8.30
N GLU A 430 -9.67 31.08 -9.19
CA GLU A 430 -9.50 31.26 -10.64
C GLU A 430 -9.35 32.75 -11.01
N THR A 431 -10.18 33.59 -10.40
CA THR A 431 -10.10 35.05 -10.60
C THR A 431 -8.82 35.61 -9.99
N MET A 432 -8.43 35.14 -8.81
CA MET A 432 -7.19 35.54 -8.14
C MET A 432 -5.95 35.23 -8.98
N GLU A 433 -5.84 33.99 -9.49
CA GLU A 433 -4.72 33.56 -10.31
C GLU A 433 -4.64 34.34 -11.62
N ARG A 434 -5.78 34.54 -12.30
CA ARG A 434 -5.84 35.29 -13.55
C ARG A 434 -5.41 36.75 -13.38
N GLU A 435 -5.92 37.43 -12.36
CA GLU A 435 -5.54 38.82 -12.08
C GLU A 435 -4.08 38.93 -11.64
N TYR A 436 -3.56 37.92 -10.94
CA TYR A 436 -2.16 37.85 -10.58
C TYR A 436 -1.25 37.62 -11.80
N GLU A 437 -1.65 36.77 -12.74
CA GLU A 437 -0.93 36.57 -13.99
C GLU A 437 -0.86 37.87 -14.80
N LEU A 438 -1.97 38.62 -14.90
CA LEU A 438 -1.97 39.95 -15.52
C LEU A 438 -0.99 40.90 -14.83
N LYS A 439 -0.94 40.86 -13.50
CA LYS A 439 0.02 41.65 -12.71
C LYS A 439 1.46 41.27 -13.02
N LEU A 440 1.78 39.97 -13.11
CA LEU A 440 3.11 39.48 -13.46
C LEU A 440 3.53 39.88 -14.88
N LEU A 441 2.59 39.92 -15.82
CA LEU A 441 2.81 40.36 -17.20
C LEU A 441 2.90 41.88 -17.36
N GLY A 442 2.78 42.66 -16.27
CA GLY A 442 2.78 44.13 -16.31
C GLY A 442 1.54 44.74 -16.98
N LYS A 443 0.46 43.95 -17.13
CA LYS A 443 -0.83 44.41 -17.65
C LYS A 443 -1.67 45.02 -16.52
N PRO A 444 -2.63 45.91 -16.82
CA PRO A 444 -3.54 46.42 -15.80
C PRO A 444 -4.32 45.26 -15.15
N SER A 445 -4.15 45.10 -13.84
CA SER A 445 -4.74 44.02 -13.04
C SER A 445 -5.51 44.58 -11.85
N ARG A 446 -6.59 43.91 -11.45
CA ARG A 446 -7.36 44.20 -10.24
C ARG A 446 -6.86 43.47 -9.00
N TYR A 447 -5.78 42.68 -9.10
CA TYR A 447 -5.27 41.84 -8.03
C TYR A 447 -5.10 42.57 -6.69
N ASP A 448 -4.58 43.81 -6.71
CA ASP A 448 -4.37 44.58 -5.48
C ASP A 448 -5.67 45.03 -4.78
N LEU A 449 -6.81 44.98 -5.49
CA LEU A 449 -8.15 45.25 -4.95
C LEU A 449 -8.83 43.98 -4.42
N LEU A 450 -8.33 42.78 -4.77
CA LEU A 450 -8.91 41.50 -4.35
C LEU A 450 -8.42 41.11 -2.95
N LYS A 451 -8.70 41.98 -1.98
CA LYS A 451 -8.23 41.90 -0.61
C LYS A 451 -9.34 42.30 0.35
N CYS A 452 -9.39 41.67 1.52
CA CYS A 452 -10.39 42.03 2.52
C CYS A 452 -10.07 43.37 3.18
N ARG A 453 -11.10 44.17 3.44
CA ARG A 453 -10.95 45.44 4.17
C ARG A 453 -11.02 45.18 5.68
N GLN A 454 -10.34 46.01 6.47
CA GLN A 454 -10.40 45.89 7.92
C GLN A 454 -11.82 46.22 8.39
N GLY A 455 -12.45 45.27 9.10
CA GLY A 455 -13.79 45.46 9.62
C GLY A 455 -13.79 46.53 10.69
N ILE A 456 -14.70 47.49 10.57
CA ILE A 456 -14.90 48.51 11.59
C ILE A 456 -15.61 47.85 12.76
N ALA A 457 -14.83 47.36 13.73
CA ALA A 457 -15.38 47.02 15.04
C ALA A 457 -15.86 48.33 15.68
N ALA A 458 -17.15 48.60 15.61
CA ALA A 458 -17.79 49.57 16.49
C ALA A 458 -17.65 49.05 17.92
N ARG A 459 -16.49 49.29 18.55
CA ARG A 459 -16.38 49.25 20.00
C ARG A 459 -17.30 50.37 20.49
N LEU A 460 -18.57 50.07 20.75
CA LEU A 460 -19.38 50.89 21.63
C LEU A 460 -18.58 50.91 22.94
N PRO A 461 -18.00 52.06 23.35
CA PRO A 461 -17.43 52.14 24.67
C PRO A 461 -18.64 52.06 25.61
N ILE A 462 -18.89 50.88 26.16
CA ILE A 462 -19.76 50.76 27.32
C ILE A 462 -18.99 51.50 28.41
N ALA A 463 -19.27 52.79 28.54
CA ALA A 463 -18.60 53.63 29.51
C ALA A 463 -18.80 52.97 30.87
N ARG A 464 -17.72 52.79 31.65
CA ARG A 464 -17.82 52.15 32.98
C ARG A 464 -18.92 52.80 33.83
N SER A 465 -19.17 54.09 33.62
CA SER A 465 -20.27 54.85 34.20
C SER A 465 -21.65 54.25 33.93
N THR A 466 -21.97 53.73 32.73
CA THR A 466 -23.31 53.16 32.44
C THR A 466 -23.53 51.81 33.14
N VAL A 467 -22.48 50.99 33.29
CA VAL A 467 -22.55 49.75 34.07
C VAL A 467 -22.68 50.05 35.55
N PHE A 468 -21.94 51.04 36.07
CA PHE A 468 -22.10 51.50 37.46
C PHE A 468 -23.48 52.09 37.72
N LEU A 469 -24.06 52.83 36.77
CA LEU A 469 -25.41 53.38 36.90
C LEU A 469 -26.46 52.27 36.92
N LEU A 470 -26.33 51.26 36.05
CA LEU A 470 -27.21 50.09 36.07
C LEU A 470 -27.07 49.29 37.37
N LEU A 471 -25.85 49.07 37.86
CA LEU A 471 -25.62 48.39 39.14
C LEU A 471 -26.14 49.21 40.33
N ALA A 472 -26.02 50.54 40.30
CA ALA A 472 -26.56 51.42 41.34
C ALA A 472 -28.10 51.44 41.32
N VAL A 473 -28.73 51.43 40.14
CA VAL A 473 -30.19 51.35 40.00
C VAL A 473 -30.69 49.99 40.50
N VAL A 474 -30.00 48.89 40.16
CA VAL A 474 -30.32 47.55 40.68
C VAL A 474 -30.13 47.49 42.19
N TRP A 475 -29.06 48.06 42.73
CA TRP A 475 -28.85 48.12 44.19
C TRP A 475 -29.94 48.94 44.88
N ALA A 476 -30.30 50.11 44.36
CA ALA A 476 -31.36 50.95 44.90
C ALA A 476 -32.73 50.23 44.89
N ALA A 477 -33.04 49.48 43.82
CA ALA A 477 -34.26 48.68 43.72
C ALA A 477 -34.30 47.53 44.74
N ILE A 478 -33.15 46.95 45.07
CA ILE A 478 -33.06 45.87 46.08
C ILE A 478 -33.12 46.45 47.50
N SER A 479 -32.53 47.62 47.76
CA SER A 479 -32.52 48.26 49.08
C SER A 479 -33.82 48.99 49.45
N GLY A 480 -34.69 49.28 48.47
CA GLY A 480 -36.00 49.92 48.68
C GLY A 480 -37.14 48.96 49.06
N CYS A 481 -36.87 47.65 49.12
CA CYS A 481 -37.79 46.62 49.60
C CYS A 481 -37.38 46.13 51.00
N VAL A 482 -37.42 47.01 52.01
CA VAL A 482 -37.50 46.66 53.44
C VAL A 482 -38.40 47.66 54.14
#